data_AF-A0A5E3WQ96-F1
#
_entry.id   AF-A0A5E3WQ96-F1
#
_cell.length_a   1.000
_cell.length_b   1.000
_cell.length_c   1.000
_cell.angle_alpha   90.00
_cell.angle_beta   90.00
_cell.angle_gamma   90.00
#
_symmetry.space_group_name_H-M   'P 1'
#
loop_
_entity.id
_entity.type
_entity.pdbx_description
1 polymer ?
#
loop_
_entity_poly.entity_id
_entity_poly.type
_entity_poly.pdbx_seq_one_letter_code
_entity_poly.pdbx_strand_id
1 'polypeptide(L)'
;MANRGLRQLLFIDYPNIIFPSVATALAIPALASTPSFIPLTLLVSCLLLYTKVIAHRPRVAAHIIACWLLVAAGQTVGEFAVSHNAVASPIGALLSAFVLSCISSGAHLLLVFADVWSGRFALPWARVTFFPAIWSTGIQILANVSPLGYLMTWSPTSGINSFEWMRPTFGPWGMNWVVAAVAIIVAEVAGWWFINEDNEDGLDVDGHDGQSNVLIEHPLPNEESARKRAVTHGSTHVIFLVALMFVIAIPSFFILPSPVAPYSDSSTPIDVGCVLPRHSAGSQLTFEDYLSETILMVGRSKRQILLWPESAVRFYSLDDRNEKLERLHQVQAGGYVALSYEEPEPHAGKRSGVRRNGVLVQGPEGVVLDYQKRNLVPFVESFPLASGSEDPEVVTIQMPALPNGGGRPGNRLRNITLTASICLDFASPRALSGLSKRPALVLAPARTWHPDVSRAMWEQTRARAAEIGSAALFCDGGQGGFSGVAGAGLHEPTQIGPGTWLRTVGVPWPLDGRKTAYAAVGDWAMFFIVWMIMGVGAFSESAVILGLRRVAPLGGSLVAVARRASALLCRTRTADAEGREAAQDGEHEPLLH
;
A
#
# COMPACT_ATOMS: atom_id res chain seq x y z
N MET A 1 31.73 -20.60 -13.76
CA MET A 1 31.38 -21.87 -13.06
C MET A 1 30.49 -21.67 -11.84
N ALA A 2 30.74 -20.69 -10.96
CA ALA A 2 29.93 -20.50 -9.73
C ALA A 2 28.43 -20.25 -9.98
N ASN A 3 28.07 -19.47 -11.01
CA ASN A 3 26.66 -19.16 -11.31
C ASN A 3 25.83 -20.37 -11.77
N ARG A 4 26.42 -21.27 -12.57
CA ARG A 4 25.75 -22.50 -13.03
C ARG A 4 25.35 -23.39 -11.85
N GLY A 5 26.23 -23.51 -10.84
CA GLY A 5 25.95 -24.25 -9.62
C GLY A 5 24.79 -23.64 -8.81
N LEU A 6 24.77 -22.32 -8.67
CA LEU A 6 23.71 -21.62 -7.92
C LEU A 6 22.34 -21.78 -8.61
N ARG A 7 22.27 -21.61 -9.93
CA ARG A 7 21.03 -21.77 -10.70
C ARG A 7 20.48 -23.20 -10.59
N GLN A 8 21.34 -24.19 -10.81
CA GLN A 8 20.98 -25.60 -10.71
C GLN A 8 20.40 -25.92 -9.32
N LEU A 9 21.09 -25.45 -8.26
CA LEU A 9 20.66 -25.64 -6.88
C LEU A 9 19.30 -24.98 -6.61
N LEU A 10 19.14 -23.71 -7.00
CA LEU A 10 17.95 -22.89 -6.69
C LEU A 10 16.69 -23.31 -7.44
N PHE A 11 16.79 -23.59 -8.74
CA PHE A 11 15.62 -23.77 -9.61
C PHE A 11 15.33 -25.22 -9.97
N ILE A 12 16.34 -26.09 -9.93
CA ILE A 12 16.23 -27.45 -10.42
C ILE A 12 16.25 -28.44 -9.26
N ASP A 13 17.28 -28.39 -8.42
CA ASP A 13 17.52 -29.41 -7.41
C ASP A 13 16.62 -29.24 -6.18
N TYR A 14 16.56 -28.02 -5.61
CA TYR A 14 15.87 -27.78 -4.34
C TYR A 14 14.96 -26.53 -4.28
N PRO A 15 14.17 -26.21 -5.33
CA PRO A 15 13.31 -25.02 -5.31
C PRO A 15 12.28 -25.04 -4.16
N ASN A 16 11.78 -26.22 -3.80
CA ASN A 16 10.76 -26.39 -2.75
C ASN A 16 11.29 -26.25 -1.32
N ILE A 17 12.61 -26.17 -1.15
CA ILE A 17 13.25 -25.92 0.15
C ILE A 17 13.68 -24.46 0.19
N ILE A 18 14.43 -24.03 -0.81
CA ILE A 18 15.11 -22.73 -0.76
C ILE A 18 14.11 -21.57 -0.83
N PHE A 19 13.17 -21.57 -1.78
CA PHE A 19 12.20 -20.49 -1.90
C PHE A 19 11.32 -20.35 -0.65
N PRO A 20 10.69 -21.43 -0.12
CA PRO A 20 9.94 -21.34 1.13
C PRO A 20 10.79 -20.89 2.32
N SER A 21 12.05 -21.35 2.46
CA SER A 21 12.94 -20.88 3.53
C SER A 21 13.26 -19.39 3.43
N VAL A 22 13.57 -18.90 2.23
CA VAL A 22 13.81 -17.46 1.98
C VAL A 22 12.53 -16.67 2.22
N ALA A 23 11.39 -17.15 1.76
CA ALA A 23 10.09 -16.53 2.01
C ALA A 23 9.75 -16.46 3.50
N THR A 24 10.02 -17.51 4.28
CA THR A 24 9.87 -17.49 5.75
C THR A 24 10.77 -16.44 6.40
N ALA A 25 12.03 -16.35 5.99
CA ALA A 25 12.96 -15.36 6.51
C ALA A 25 12.52 -13.93 6.20
N LEU A 26 12.05 -13.68 4.96
CA LEU A 26 11.51 -12.39 4.53
C LEU A 26 10.17 -12.05 5.20
N ALA A 27 9.35 -13.06 5.51
CA ALA A 27 8.06 -12.88 6.16
C ALA A 27 8.16 -12.25 7.55
N ILE A 28 9.23 -12.54 8.31
CA ILE A 28 9.43 -11.99 9.66
C ILE A 28 9.42 -10.44 9.64
N PRO A 29 10.29 -9.74 8.88
CA PRO A 29 10.24 -8.27 8.81
C PRO A 29 9.15 -7.73 7.87
N ALA A 30 8.74 -8.48 6.85
CA ALA A 30 7.73 -8.03 5.90
C ALA A 30 6.32 -7.98 6.49
N LEU A 31 6.01 -8.93 7.37
CA LEU A 31 4.67 -9.15 7.93
C LEU A 31 4.60 -8.89 9.44
N ALA A 32 5.62 -8.22 10.00
CA ALA A 32 5.53 -7.68 11.35
C ALA A 32 4.41 -6.62 11.44
N SER A 33 4.07 -6.17 12.65
CA SER A 33 2.97 -5.21 12.88
C SER A 33 3.08 -3.90 12.09
N THR A 34 4.27 -3.55 11.61
CA THR A 34 4.50 -2.41 10.72
C THR A 34 5.18 -2.85 9.43
N PRO A 35 4.43 -3.40 8.46
CA PRO A 35 4.99 -3.86 7.20
C PRO A 35 5.79 -2.77 6.50
N SER A 36 7.06 -3.05 6.23
CA SER A 36 7.95 -2.16 5.50
C SER A 36 7.91 -2.47 4.01
N PHE A 37 7.98 -1.43 3.18
CA PHE A 37 7.95 -1.54 1.72
C PHE A 37 8.94 -2.55 1.16
N ILE A 38 10.23 -2.44 1.51
CA ILE A 38 11.29 -3.23 0.88
C ILE A 38 11.17 -4.73 1.22
N PRO A 39 11.12 -5.16 2.50
CA PRO A 39 10.98 -6.58 2.82
C PRO A 39 9.72 -7.20 2.22
N LEU A 40 8.61 -6.45 2.21
CA LEU A 40 7.35 -6.90 1.62
C LEU A 40 7.47 -7.11 0.10
N THR A 41 8.04 -6.14 -0.62
CA THR A 41 8.29 -6.28 -2.06
C THR A 41 9.17 -7.49 -2.35
N LEU A 42 10.23 -7.71 -1.57
CA LEU A 42 11.11 -8.88 -1.74
C LEU A 42 10.40 -10.20 -1.46
N LEU A 43 9.58 -10.26 -0.40
CA LEU A 43 8.75 -11.43 -0.09
C LEU A 43 7.82 -11.76 -1.25
N VAL A 44 7.06 -10.77 -1.74
CA VAL A 44 6.11 -10.96 -2.84
C VAL A 44 6.85 -11.36 -4.12
N SER A 45 8.02 -10.77 -4.41
CA SER A 45 8.86 -11.15 -5.56
C SER A 45 9.32 -12.61 -5.49
N CYS A 46 9.78 -13.03 -4.30
CA CYS A 46 10.21 -14.41 -4.03
C CYS A 46 9.06 -15.38 -4.26
N LEU A 47 7.85 -15.05 -3.78
CA LEU A 47 6.66 -15.88 -3.96
C LEU A 47 6.20 -15.93 -5.42
N LEU A 48 6.25 -14.81 -6.16
CA LEU A 48 5.93 -14.77 -7.59
C LEU A 48 6.89 -15.62 -8.44
N LEU A 49 8.18 -15.57 -8.14
CA LEU A 49 9.17 -16.45 -8.77
C LEU A 49 8.88 -17.91 -8.45
N TYR A 50 8.63 -18.21 -7.17
CA TYR A 50 8.36 -19.56 -6.72
C TYR A 50 7.11 -20.15 -7.37
N THR A 51 6.00 -19.40 -7.45
CA THR A 51 4.75 -19.87 -8.08
C THR A 51 4.97 -20.23 -9.56
N LYS A 52 5.73 -19.41 -10.31
CA LYS A 52 6.09 -19.70 -11.70
C LYS A 52 6.89 -21.00 -11.85
N VAL A 53 7.81 -21.27 -10.91
CA VAL A 53 8.63 -22.50 -10.91
C VAL A 53 7.80 -23.75 -10.58
N ILE A 54 6.89 -23.67 -9.60
CA ILE A 54 6.13 -24.84 -9.15
C ILE A 54 4.85 -25.11 -9.93
N ALA A 55 4.30 -24.13 -10.67
CA ALA A 55 3.01 -24.24 -11.36
C ALA A 55 2.89 -25.47 -12.28
N HIS A 56 4.02 -25.96 -12.82
CA HIS A 56 4.08 -27.11 -13.73
C HIS A 56 4.68 -28.37 -13.08
N ARG A 57 4.99 -28.35 -11.77
CA ARG A 57 5.59 -29.48 -11.06
C ARG A 57 4.49 -30.44 -10.56
N PRO A 58 4.77 -31.75 -10.45
CA PRO A 58 3.85 -32.66 -9.78
C PRO A 58 3.68 -32.25 -8.32
N ARG A 59 2.52 -32.53 -7.73
CA ARG A 59 2.19 -32.19 -6.32
C ARG A 59 2.27 -30.69 -5.99
N VAL A 60 1.99 -29.82 -6.95
CA VAL A 60 1.95 -28.36 -6.76
C VAL A 60 1.17 -27.93 -5.52
N ALA A 61 0.03 -28.58 -5.22
CA ALA A 61 -0.77 -28.31 -4.02
C ALA A 61 0.03 -28.53 -2.72
N ALA A 62 0.81 -29.60 -2.62
CA ALA A 62 1.63 -29.87 -1.44
C ALA A 62 2.74 -28.82 -1.27
N HIS A 63 3.35 -28.38 -2.38
CA HIS A 63 4.37 -27.33 -2.37
C HIS A 63 3.81 -25.95 -1.97
N ILE A 64 2.58 -25.64 -2.40
CA ILE A 64 1.87 -24.42 -1.99
C ILE A 64 1.52 -24.49 -0.51
N ILE A 65 0.96 -25.61 -0.03
CA ILE A 65 0.61 -25.78 1.39
C ILE A 65 1.85 -25.66 2.27
N ALA A 66 2.97 -26.30 1.89
CA ALA A 66 4.22 -26.20 2.63
C ALA A 66 4.73 -24.75 2.70
N CYS A 67 4.74 -24.03 1.57
CA CYS A 67 5.12 -22.63 1.52
C CYS A 67 4.20 -21.74 2.35
N TRP A 68 2.89 -22.01 2.31
CA TRP A 68 1.88 -21.30 3.10
C TRP A 68 2.13 -21.43 4.60
N LEU A 69 2.31 -22.66 5.09
CA LEU A 69 2.58 -22.91 6.51
C LEU A 69 3.91 -22.30 6.95
N LEU A 70 4.92 -22.32 6.08
CA LEU A 70 6.24 -21.75 6.34
C LEU A 70 6.22 -20.21 6.37
N VAL A 71 5.47 -19.56 5.48
CA VAL A 71 5.27 -18.10 5.51
C VAL A 71 4.44 -17.70 6.74
N ALA A 72 3.38 -18.46 7.06
CA ALA A 72 2.57 -18.24 8.26
C ALA A 72 3.41 -18.38 9.53
N ALA A 73 4.31 -19.36 9.60
CA ALA A 73 5.25 -19.51 10.71
C ALA A 73 6.20 -18.30 10.83
N GLY A 74 6.74 -17.80 9.71
CA GLY A 74 7.55 -16.58 9.69
C GLY A 74 6.79 -15.35 10.20
N GLN A 75 5.55 -15.15 9.75
CA GLN A 75 4.67 -14.08 10.25
C GLN A 75 4.39 -14.24 11.76
N THR A 76 4.10 -15.46 12.21
CA THR A 76 3.85 -15.77 13.62
C THR A 76 5.03 -15.37 14.50
N VAL A 77 6.27 -15.62 14.05
CA VAL A 77 7.47 -15.20 14.76
C VAL A 77 7.54 -13.67 14.87
N GLY A 78 7.22 -12.94 13.81
CA GLY A 78 7.17 -11.48 13.80
C GLY A 78 6.09 -10.90 14.72
N GLU A 79 4.95 -11.59 14.88
CA GLU A 79 3.81 -11.12 15.68
C GLU A 79 3.79 -11.67 17.12
N PHE A 80 4.65 -12.64 17.46
CA PHE A 80 4.58 -13.37 18.74
C PHE A 80 4.62 -12.46 19.96
N ALA A 81 5.50 -11.44 19.96
CA ALA A 81 5.62 -10.50 21.07
C ALA A 81 4.33 -9.72 21.31
N VAL A 82 3.64 -9.30 20.24
CA VAL A 82 2.36 -8.59 20.31
C VAL A 82 1.27 -9.49 20.87
N SER A 83 1.17 -10.72 20.36
CA SER A 83 0.14 -11.67 20.80
C SER A 83 0.37 -12.16 22.23
N HIS A 84 1.62 -12.32 22.64
CA HIS A 84 1.98 -12.70 24.02
C HIS A 84 1.49 -11.66 25.04
N ASN A 85 1.57 -10.36 24.69
CA ASN A 85 1.09 -9.31 25.57
C ASN A 85 -0.45 -9.12 25.51
N ALA A 86 -1.11 -9.67 24.50
CA ALA A 86 -2.57 -9.62 24.37
C ALA A 86 -3.29 -10.74 25.13
N VAL A 87 -2.65 -11.91 25.27
CA VAL A 87 -3.28 -13.13 25.78
C VAL A 87 -2.56 -13.60 27.05
N ALA A 88 -3.32 -14.00 28.08
CA ALA A 88 -2.76 -14.44 29.36
C ALA A 88 -1.89 -15.72 29.29
N SER A 89 -2.01 -16.52 28.22
CA SER A 89 -1.26 -17.77 28.04
C SER A 89 -0.32 -17.68 26.83
N PRO A 90 1.00 -17.96 26.99
CA PRO A 90 1.95 -17.96 25.88
C PRO A 90 1.60 -18.94 24.75
N ILE A 91 1.06 -20.12 25.10
CA ILE A 91 0.60 -21.11 24.11
C ILE A 91 -0.63 -20.59 23.37
N GLY A 92 -1.56 -19.96 24.08
CA GLY A 92 -2.74 -19.34 23.48
C GLY A 92 -2.36 -18.22 22.52
N ALA A 93 -1.38 -17.38 22.89
CA ALA A 93 -0.81 -16.34 22.04
C ALA A 93 -0.16 -16.88 20.77
N LEU A 94 0.65 -17.94 20.90
CA LEU A 94 1.29 -18.58 19.74
C LEU A 94 0.25 -19.17 18.79
N LEU A 95 -0.74 -19.91 19.32
CA LEU A 95 -1.79 -20.53 18.52
C LEU A 95 -2.67 -19.49 17.84
N SER A 96 -3.07 -18.41 18.54
CA SER A 96 -3.89 -17.36 17.94
C SER A 96 -3.14 -16.60 16.85
N ALA A 97 -1.87 -16.25 17.10
CA ALA A 97 -0.99 -15.64 16.10
C ALA A 97 -0.83 -16.54 14.87
N PHE A 98 -0.59 -17.84 15.08
CA PHE A 98 -0.43 -18.80 13.99
C PHE A 98 -1.70 -18.98 13.16
N VAL A 99 -2.88 -19.04 13.80
CA VAL A 99 -4.16 -19.14 13.10
C VAL A 99 -4.44 -17.87 12.29
N LEU A 100 -4.25 -16.68 12.87
CA LEU A 100 -4.42 -15.42 12.17
C LEU A 100 -3.43 -15.28 11.01
N SER A 101 -2.16 -15.66 11.23
CA SER A 101 -1.13 -15.72 10.19
C SER A 101 -1.50 -16.68 9.06
N CYS A 102 -2.05 -17.86 9.38
CA CYS A 102 -2.54 -18.81 8.38
C CYS A 102 -3.67 -18.21 7.53
N ILE A 103 -4.66 -17.55 8.16
CA ILE A 103 -5.78 -16.93 7.43
C ILE A 103 -5.27 -15.79 6.54
N SER A 104 -4.44 -14.89 7.09
CA SER A 104 -3.88 -13.77 6.33
C SER A 104 -3.02 -14.27 5.18
N SER A 105 -1.98 -15.07 5.45
CA SER A 105 -1.08 -15.58 4.41
C SER A 105 -1.78 -16.44 3.35
N GLY A 106 -2.79 -17.21 3.73
CA GLY A 106 -3.58 -18.01 2.79
C GLY A 106 -4.30 -17.12 1.78
N ALA A 107 -4.96 -16.05 2.25
CA ALA A 107 -5.63 -15.09 1.39
C ALA A 107 -4.65 -14.38 0.41
N HIS A 108 -3.46 -13.97 0.90
CA HIS A 108 -2.47 -13.31 0.06
C HIS A 108 -1.81 -14.26 -0.94
N LEU A 109 -1.51 -15.50 -0.55
CA LEU A 109 -0.95 -16.50 -1.46
C LEU A 109 -1.92 -16.91 -2.56
N LEU A 110 -3.23 -16.86 -2.32
CA LEU A 110 -4.23 -17.02 -3.39
C LEU A 110 -4.10 -15.91 -4.45
N LEU A 111 -3.84 -14.65 -4.04
CA LEU A 111 -3.60 -13.55 -4.98
C LEU A 111 -2.30 -13.74 -5.75
N VAL A 112 -1.22 -14.18 -5.08
CA VAL A 112 0.05 -14.49 -5.74
C VAL A 112 -0.10 -15.65 -6.72
N PHE A 113 -0.86 -16.69 -6.37
CA PHE A 113 -1.09 -17.83 -7.26
C PHE A 113 -1.99 -17.47 -8.44
N ALA A 114 -2.92 -16.52 -8.29
CA ALA A 114 -3.73 -16.00 -9.38
C ALA A 114 -2.87 -15.41 -10.51
N ASP A 115 -1.65 -14.92 -10.22
CA ASP A 115 -0.70 -14.45 -11.26
C ASP A 115 -0.31 -15.55 -12.26
N VAL A 116 -0.44 -16.85 -11.93
CA VAL A 116 -0.20 -17.93 -12.91
C VAL A 116 -1.10 -17.77 -14.14
N TRP A 117 -2.28 -17.16 -14.00
CA TRP A 117 -3.16 -16.85 -15.12
C TRP A 117 -2.66 -15.71 -16.01
N SER A 118 -1.69 -14.88 -15.56
CA SER A 118 -1.13 -13.81 -16.37
C SER A 118 -0.46 -14.35 -17.66
N GLY A 119 0.07 -15.57 -17.60
CA GLY A 119 0.62 -16.29 -18.75
C GLY A 119 -0.39 -16.55 -19.88
N ARG A 120 -1.70 -16.49 -19.60
CA ARG A 120 -2.76 -16.67 -20.60
C ARG A 120 -3.04 -15.40 -21.42
N PHE A 121 -2.59 -14.24 -20.97
CA PHE A 121 -2.75 -13.02 -21.76
C PHE A 121 -1.78 -13.01 -22.95
N ALA A 122 -2.34 -12.75 -24.13
CA ALA A 122 -1.57 -12.60 -25.36
C ALA A 122 -0.76 -11.30 -25.39
N LEU A 123 -1.22 -10.28 -24.65
CA LEU A 123 -0.64 -8.93 -24.63
C LEU A 123 0.38 -8.82 -23.47
N PRO A 124 1.67 -8.54 -23.76
CA PRO A 124 2.71 -8.45 -22.74
C PRO A 124 2.44 -7.41 -21.65
N TRP A 125 1.91 -6.22 -21.99
CA TRP A 125 1.55 -5.23 -20.97
C TRP A 125 0.49 -5.74 -20.00
N ALA A 126 -0.56 -6.38 -20.53
CA ALA A 126 -1.60 -6.97 -19.70
C ALA A 126 -1.03 -8.03 -18.75
N ARG A 127 -0.07 -8.83 -19.22
CA ARG A 127 0.62 -9.83 -18.39
C ARG A 127 1.35 -9.19 -17.20
N VAL A 128 2.15 -8.15 -17.42
CA VAL A 128 2.95 -7.53 -16.34
C VAL A 128 2.12 -6.65 -15.40
N THR A 129 0.99 -6.12 -15.86
CA THR A 129 0.10 -5.26 -15.04
C THR A 129 -1.08 -5.99 -14.41
N PHE A 130 -1.34 -7.24 -14.79
CA PHE A 130 -2.37 -8.06 -14.19
C PHE A 130 -2.15 -8.23 -12.68
N PHE A 131 -0.97 -8.71 -12.26
CA PHE A 131 -0.69 -8.92 -10.84
C PHE A 131 -0.87 -7.66 -9.97
N PRO A 132 -0.33 -6.48 -10.34
CA PRO A 132 -0.63 -5.24 -9.61
C PRO A 132 -2.13 -4.93 -9.48
N ALA A 133 -2.93 -5.25 -10.49
CA ALA A 133 -4.37 -5.03 -10.46
C ALA A 133 -5.12 -5.99 -9.53
N ILE A 134 -4.88 -7.30 -9.64
CA ILE A 134 -5.48 -8.29 -8.72
C ILE A 134 -4.96 -8.12 -7.29
N TRP A 135 -3.68 -7.77 -7.09
CA TRP A 135 -3.12 -7.51 -5.77
C TRP A 135 -3.82 -6.35 -5.08
N SER A 136 -3.90 -5.19 -5.72
CA SER A 136 -4.55 -4.00 -5.15
C SER A 136 -6.02 -4.25 -4.84
N THR A 137 -6.71 -4.93 -5.75
CA THR A 137 -8.13 -5.30 -5.58
C THR A 137 -8.30 -6.27 -4.41
N GLY A 138 -7.48 -7.33 -4.36
CA GLY A 138 -7.53 -8.34 -3.32
C GLY A 138 -7.24 -7.77 -1.92
N ILE A 139 -6.19 -6.95 -1.79
CA ILE A 139 -5.88 -6.26 -0.53
C ILE A 139 -7.04 -5.38 -0.08
N GLN A 140 -7.65 -4.61 -0.99
CA GLN A 140 -8.78 -3.76 -0.65
C GLN A 140 -10.00 -4.58 -0.20
N ILE A 141 -10.28 -5.70 -0.86
CA ILE A 141 -11.37 -6.61 -0.46
C ILE A 141 -11.10 -7.16 0.93
N LEU A 142 -9.88 -7.66 1.17
CA LEU A 142 -9.48 -8.20 2.47
C LEU A 142 -9.59 -7.15 3.57
N ALA A 143 -9.17 -5.90 3.32
CA ALA A 143 -9.28 -4.81 4.29
C ALA A 143 -10.74 -4.39 4.55
N ASN A 144 -11.65 -4.52 3.58
CA ASN A 144 -13.08 -4.22 3.78
C ASN A 144 -13.84 -5.34 4.49
N VAL A 145 -13.43 -6.59 4.31
CA VAL A 145 -14.12 -7.77 4.88
C VAL A 145 -13.55 -8.15 6.25
N SER A 146 -12.25 -7.90 6.48
CA SER A 146 -11.61 -8.19 7.75
C SER A 146 -12.04 -7.18 8.82
N PRO A 147 -12.43 -7.63 10.03
CA PRO A 147 -12.69 -6.74 11.14
C PRO A 147 -11.42 -6.03 11.67
N LEU A 148 -10.23 -6.52 11.30
CA LEU A 148 -8.94 -5.88 11.58
C LEU A 148 -8.49 -4.91 10.48
N GLY A 149 -9.25 -4.82 9.39
CA GLY A 149 -8.95 -3.93 8.27
C GLY A 149 -7.55 -4.13 7.70
N TYR A 150 -6.83 -3.02 7.53
CA TYR A 150 -5.46 -2.99 7.01
C TYR A 150 -4.40 -3.62 7.92
N LEU A 151 -4.71 -3.91 9.20
CA LEU A 151 -3.74 -4.58 10.08
C LEU A 151 -3.53 -6.05 9.71
N MET A 152 -4.49 -6.66 9.00
CA MET A 152 -4.40 -8.06 8.56
C MET A 152 -3.89 -8.18 7.11
N THR A 153 -3.64 -7.07 6.43
CA THR A 153 -3.24 -7.08 5.02
C THR A 153 -1.76 -6.82 4.82
N TRP A 154 -1.23 -7.30 3.71
CA TRP A 154 0.16 -7.08 3.31
C TRP A 154 0.28 -5.75 2.55
N SER A 155 -0.12 -4.67 3.21
CA SER A 155 0.03 -3.30 2.71
C SER A 155 1.14 -2.60 3.49
N PRO A 156 2.11 -1.95 2.82
CA PRO A 156 3.19 -1.28 3.51
C PRO A 156 2.65 -0.05 4.26
N THR A 157 3.09 0.09 5.50
CA THR A 157 2.81 1.27 6.32
C THR A 157 4.03 2.18 6.44
N SER A 158 5.23 1.61 6.33
CA SER A 158 6.51 2.32 6.41
C SER A 158 7.37 2.15 5.16
N GLY A 159 8.35 3.05 4.98
CA GLY A 159 9.34 2.95 3.90
C GLY A 159 8.83 3.30 2.50
N ILE A 160 7.70 3.99 2.39
CA ILE A 160 7.05 4.36 1.11
C ILE A 160 7.20 5.84 0.74
N ASN A 161 8.21 6.52 1.29
CA ASN A 161 8.36 7.99 1.17
C ASN A 161 8.33 8.49 -0.28
N SER A 162 8.95 7.76 -1.23
CA SER A 162 8.98 8.09 -2.65
C SER A 162 7.60 8.06 -3.34
N PHE A 163 6.62 7.41 -2.70
CA PHE A 163 5.26 7.24 -3.21
C PHE A 163 4.20 7.87 -2.29
N GLU A 164 4.60 8.50 -1.18
CA GLU A 164 3.66 9.05 -0.19
C GLU A 164 2.73 10.12 -0.79
N TRP A 165 3.21 10.87 -1.80
CA TRP A 165 2.42 11.86 -2.54
C TRP A 165 1.17 11.26 -3.22
N MET A 166 1.17 9.96 -3.50
CA MET A 166 0.03 9.29 -4.12
C MET A 166 -1.11 9.02 -3.12
N ARG A 167 -0.87 9.05 -1.80
CA ARG A 167 -1.91 8.78 -0.79
C ARG A 167 -3.16 9.68 -0.94
N PRO A 168 -3.07 11.02 -1.03
CA PRO A 168 -4.26 11.85 -1.26
C PRO A 168 -4.94 11.59 -2.61
N THR A 169 -4.23 11.07 -3.60
CA THR A 169 -4.77 10.90 -4.96
C THR A 169 -5.39 9.53 -5.21
N PHE A 170 -4.66 8.48 -4.85
CA PHE A 170 -4.97 7.08 -5.12
C PHE A 170 -5.27 6.27 -3.86
N GLY A 171 -5.08 6.85 -2.68
CA GLY A 171 -5.30 6.18 -1.42
C GLY A 171 -4.45 4.91 -1.26
N PRO A 172 -4.97 3.88 -0.57
CA PRO A 172 -4.27 2.61 -0.37
C PRO A 172 -4.14 1.80 -1.67
N TRP A 173 -5.02 2.00 -2.65
CA TRP A 173 -4.95 1.33 -3.95
C TRP A 173 -3.63 1.59 -4.66
N GLY A 174 -3.22 2.87 -4.72
CA GLY A 174 -1.96 3.25 -5.35
C GLY A 174 -0.74 2.63 -4.67
N MET A 175 -0.74 2.58 -3.33
CA MET A 175 0.37 2.00 -2.56
C MET A 175 0.51 0.50 -2.83
N ASN A 176 -0.59 -0.24 -2.78
CA ASN A 176 -0.61 -1.67 -3.05
C ASN A 176 -0.22 -1.98 -4.50
N TRP A 177 -0.67 -1.15 -5.45
CA TRP A 177 -0.32 -1.29 -6.85
C TRP A 177 1.19 -1.13 -7.07
N VAL A 178 1.81 -0.12 -6.45
CA VAL A 178 3.27 0.11 -6.54
C VAL A 178 4.06 -1.06 -5.95
N VAL A 179 3.69 -1.57 -4.78
CA VAL A 179 4.36 -2.73 -4.16
C VAL A 179 4.37 -3.92 -5.11
N ALA A 180 3.21 -4.24 -5.68
CA ALA A 180 3.05 -5.35 -6.60
C ALA A 180 3.78 -5.12 -7.94
N ALA A 181 3.78 -3.89 -8.45
CA ALA A 181 4.50 -3.54 -9.68
C ALA A 181 6.02 -3.70 -9.50
N VAL A 182 6.57 -3.20 -8.38
CA VAL A 182 8.00 -3.40 -8.06
C VAL A 182 8.30 -4.87 -7.80
N ALA A 183 7.39 -5.62 -7.17
CA ALA A 183 7.58 -7.04 -6.94
C ALA A 183 7.65 -7.83 -8.26
N ILE A 184 6.80 -7.49 -9.24
CA ILE A 184 6.87 -8.06 -10.59
C ILE A 184 8.17 -7.69 -11.29
N ILE A 185 8.61 -6.42 -11.22
CA ILE A 185 9.90 -6.01 -11.80
C ILE A 185 11.03 -6.87 -11.23
N VAL A 186 11.13 -6.99 -9.90
CA VAL A 186 12.20 -7.75 -9.25
C VAL A 186 12.11 -9.24 -9.62
N ALA A 187 10.90 -9.81 -9.63
CA ALA A 187 10.69 -11.19 -10.06
C ALA A 187 11.08 -11.43 -11.52
N GLU A 188 10.71 -10.55 -12.45
CA GLU A 188 11.07 -10.69 -13.87
C GLU A 188 12.57 -10.49 -14.11
N VAL A 189 13.20 -9.50 -13.46
CA VAL A 189 14.64 -9.27 -13.57
C VAL A 189 15.43 -10.46 -13.02
N ALA A 190 15.04 -10.97 -11.85
CA ALA A 190 15.66 -12.16 -11.28
C ALA A 190 15.45 -13.38 -12.20
N GLY A 191 14.23 -13.60 -12.69
CA GLY A 191 13.92 -14.69 -13.62
C GLY A 191 14.75 -14.61 -14.90
N TRP A 192 14.90 -13.43 -15.49
CA TRP A 192 15.73 -13.21 -16.67
C TRP A 192 17.21 -13.48 -16.40
N TRP A 193 17.75 -12.97 -15.29
CA TRP A 193 19.13 -13.21 -14.86
C TRP A 193 19.45 -14.70 -14.75
N PHE A 194 18.52 -15.51 -14.22
CA PHE A 194 18.71 -16.95 -14.09
C PHE A 194 18.51 -17.74 -15.39
N ILE A 195 17.77 -17.23 -16.38
CA ILE A 195 17.45 -17.99 -17.60
C ILE A 195 18.44 -17.72 -18.76
N ASN A 196 19.07 -16.54 -18.83
CA ASN A 196 19.79 -16.10 -20.04
C ASN A 196 21.22 -16.66 -20.20
N GLU A 197 21.76 -17.43 -19.24
CA GLU A 197 23.17 -17.91 -19.28
C GLU A 197 23.44 -19.07 -20.28
N ASP A 198 22.42 -19.71 -20.88
CA ASP A 198 22.63 -20.90 -21.73
C ASP A 198 22.71 -20.61 -23.24
N ASN A 199 22.44 -19.39 -23.70
CA ASN A 199 22.39 -19.08 -25.13
C ASN A 199 23.72 -18.57 -25.71
N GLU A 200 24.74 -18.30 -24.89
CA GLU A 200 26.03 -17.77 -25.38
C GLU A 200 27.05 -18.85 -25.73
N ASP A 201 26.86 -20.11 -25.29
CA ASP A 201 27.82 -21.20 -25.51
C ASP A 201 27.57 -22.01 -26.81
N GLY A 202 26.57 -21.64 -27.62
CA GLY A 202 26.16 -22.41 -28.80
C GLY A 202 26.65 -21.88 -30.16
N LEU A 203 27.49 -20.84 -30.19
CA LEU A 203 27.86 -20.14 -31.43
C LEU A 203 29.30 -20.37 -31.92
N ASP A 204 30.06 -21.26 -31.30
CA ASP A 204 31.40 -21.64 -31.77
C ASP A 204 31.46 -23.14 -32.11
N VAL A 205 30.95 -23.54 -33.27
CA VAL A 205 31.61 -24.54 -34.15
C VAL A 205 31.25 -24.22 -35.61
N ASP A 206 32.10 -23.41 -36.22
CA ASP A 206 32.33 -23.42 -37.66
C ASP A 206 32.70 -24.82 -38.16
N GLY A 207 32.19 -25.16 -39.35
CA GLY A 207 32.94 -25.97 -40.30
C GLY A 207 32.46 -27.39 -40.51
N HIS A 208 31.38 -27.58 -41.27
CA HIS A 208 31.45 -28.52 -42.40
C HIS A 208 30.49 -28.14 -43.53
N ASP A 209 31.11 -27.75 -44.64
CA ASP A 209 30.53 -27.71 -45.98
C ASP A 209 29.83 -29.03 -46.30
N GLY A 210 28.51 -28.96 -46.41
CA GLY A 210 27.65 -30.11 -46.70
C GLY A 210 26.47 -29.69 -47.56
N GLN A 211 26.79 -29.23 -48.78
CA GLN A 211 25.88 -28.95 -49.88
C GLN A 211 24.73 -29.95 -49.95
N SER A 212 23.53 -29.54 -49.52
CA SER A 212 22.29 -30.27 -49.80
C SER A 212 21.16 -29.28 -50.07
N ASN A 213 20.94 -29.06 -51.37
CA ASN A 213 19.65 -28.70 -51.91
C ASN A 213 18.60 -29.68 -51.35
N VAL A 214 17.43 -29.17 -50.92
CA VAL A 214 16.09 -29.69 -51.29
C VAL A 214 15.01 -29.22 -50.27
N LEU A 215 13.92 -28.71 -50.87
CA LEU A 215 12.57 -28.46 -50.35
C LEU A 215 12.33 -27.42 -49.25
N ILE A 216 11.67 -26.34 -49.67
CA ILE A 216 10.96 -25.38 -48.84
C ILE A 216 9.73 -26.07 -48.24
N GLU A 217 9.90 -26.80 -47.15
CA GLU A 217 8.82 -27.01 -46.18
C GLU A 217 8.78 -25.79 -45.27
N HIS A 218 7.65 -25.06 -45.28
CA HIS A 218 7.40 -24.03 -44.29
C HIS A 218 7.41 -24.69 -42.90
N PRO A 219 8.39 -24.41 -42.02
CA PRO A 219 8.40 -25.00 -40.71
C PRO A 219 7.21 -24.41 -39.97
N LEU A 220 6.27 -25.28 -39.57
CA LEU A 220 5.33 -24.95 -38.51
C LEU A 220 6.17 -24.39 -37.34
N PRO A 221 5.81 -23.22 -36.78
CA PRO A 221 6.62 -22.60 -35.75
C PRO A 221 6.75 -23.58 -34.58
N ASN A 222 7.92 -24.20 -34.47
CA ASN A 222 8.25 -25.14 -33.42
C ASN A 222 7.91 -24.46 -32.07
N GLU A 223 7.11 -25.12 -31.21
CA GLU A 223 6.66 -24.53 -29.94
C GLU A 223 7.83 -23.98 -29.12
N GLU A 224 9.00 -24.61 -29.27
CA GLU A 224 10.25 -24.19 -28.66
C GLU A 224 10.75 -22.82 -29.16
N SER A 225 10.56 -22.51 -30.45
CA SER A 225 10.89 -21.21 -31.05
C SER A 225 9.89 -20.11 -30.65
N ALA A 226 8.63 -20.48 -30.42
CA ALA A 226 7.62 -19.57 -29.86
C ALA A 226 7.88 -19.30 -28.37
N ARG A 227 8.32 -20.33 -27.62
CA ARG A 227 8.72 -20.23 -26.22
C ARG A 227 9.98 -19.38 -26.03
N LYS A 228 11.00 -19.54 -26.89
CA LYS A 228 12.22 -18.70 -26.90
C LYS A 228 11.92 -17.24 -27.27
N ARG A 229 10.97 -16.98 -28.20
CA ARG A 229 10.50 -15.62 -28.51
C ARG A 229 9.67 -14.98 -27.39
N ALA A 230 8.90 -15.77 -26.64
CA ALA A 230 8.13 -15.25 -25.50
C ALA A 230 9.03 -14.75 -24.35
N VAL A 231 10.23 -15.31 -24.17
CA VAL A 231 11.20 -14.89 -23.16
C VAL A 231 11.91 -13.58 -23.54
N THR A 232 12.26 -13.39 -24.82
CA THR A 232 12.94 -12.18 -25.30
C THR A 232 12.01 -10.97 -25.39
N HIS A 233 10.72 -11.16 -25.70
CA HIS A 233 9.74 -10.07 -25.77
C HIS A 233 9.24 -9.55 -24.39
N GLY A 234 9.49 -10.27 -23.29
CA GLY A 234 9.09 -9.82 -21.94
C GLY A 234 9.90 -8.63 -21.42
N SER A 235 11.15 -8.48 -21.84
CA SER A 235 12.10 -7.50 -21.28
C SER A 235 11.67 -6.04 -21.50
N THR A 236 11.16 -5.69 -22.68
CA THR A 236 10.81 -4.30 -23.02
C THR A 236 9.69 -3.73 -22.14
N HIS A 237 8.67 -4.53 -21.83
CA HIS A 237 7.55 -4.07 -21.01
C HIS A 237 7.92 -3.96 -19.54
N VAL A 238 8.83 -4.81 -19.05
CA VAL A 238 9.41 -4.67 -17.72
C VAL A 238 10.23 -3.39 -17.63
N ILE A 239 11.05 -3.06 -18.65
CA ILE A 239 11.79 -1.79 -18.72
C ILE A 239 10.82 -0.60 -18.73
N PHE A 240 9.72 -0.67 -19.49
CA PHE A 240 8.71 0.38 -19.48
C PHE A 240 8.05 0.52 -18.10
N LEU A 241 7.74 -0.59 -17.42
CA LEU A 241 7.21 -0.56 -16.06
C LEU A 241 8.22 0.04 -15.07
N VAL A 242 9.52 -0.28 -15.20
CA VAL A 242 10.60 0.34 -14.43
C VAL A 242 10.64 1.85 -14.67
N ALA A 243 10.65 2.27 -15.93
CA ALA A 243 10.63 3.69 -16.29
C ALA A 243 9.38 4.39 -15.72
N LEU A 244 8.23 3.75 -15.78
CA LEU A 244 6.99 4.24 -15.17
C LEU A 244 7.14 4.39 -13.65
N MET A 245 7.76 3.43 -12.95
CA MET A 245 7.99 3.53 -11.50
C MET A 245 8.89 4.72 -11.16
N PHE A 246 9.94 4.95 -11.95
CA PHE A 246 10.79 6.13 -11.80
C PHE A 246 10.00 7.42 -12.02
N VAL A 247 9.19 7.50 -13.08
CA VAL A 247 8.34 8.67 -13.36
C VAL A 247 7.35 8.94 -12.23
N ILE A 248 6.73 7.89 -11.68
CA ILE A 248 5.81 7.99 -10.55
C ILE A 248 6.55 8.41 -9.26
N ALA A 249 7.84 8.12 -9.13
CA ALA A 249 8.64 8.59 -7.99
C ALA A 249 9.03 10.07 -8.10
N ILE A 250 9.08 10.67 -9.31
CA ILE A 250 9.54 12.07 -9.52
C ILE A 250 8.78 13.09 -8.66
N PRO A 251 7.44 13.07 -8.53
CA PRO A 251 6.73 14.05 -7.73
C PRO A 251 7.15 14.09 -6.26
N SER A 252 7.71 13.01 -5.71
CA SER A 252 8.21 13.02 -4.32
C SER A 252 9.32 14.04 -4.07
N PHE A 253 10.07 14.45 -5.09
CA PHE A 253 11.09 15.48 -4.95
C PHE A 253 10.51 16.90 -4.85
N PHE A 254 9.25 17.10 -5.25
CA PHE A 254 8.63 18.42 -5.35
C PHE A 254 7.36 18.58 -4.50
N ILE A 255 6.69 17.47 -4.16
CA ILE A 255 5.39 17.43 -3.48
C ILE A 255 5.53 16.74 -2.12
N LEU A 256 6.59 17.06 -1.38
CA LEU A 256 6.66 16.70 0.04
C LEU A 256 5.79 17.69 0.82
N PRO A 257 4.72 17.23 1.49
CA PRO A 257 3.90 18.12 2.31
C PRO A 257 4.80 18.64 3.42
N SER A 258 5.15 19.92 3.34
CA SER A 258 5.86 20.60 4.42
C SER A 258 4.84 21.00 5.49
N PRO A 259 5.18 20.86 6.78
CA PRO A 259 4.28 21.29 7.84
C PRO A 259 4.02 22.78 7.72
N VAL A 260 2.75 23.16 7.90
CA VAL A 260 2.32 24.55 7.83
C VAL A 260 2.90 25.28 9.04
N ALA A 261 3.64 26.37 8.80
CA ALA A 261 4.22 27.19 9.86
C ALA A 261 3.10 27.68 10.79
N PRO A 262 3.16 27.43 12.12
CA PRO A 262 2.09 27.83 13.04
C PRO A 262 1.84 29.33 13.09
N TYR A 263 2.88 30.12 12.92
CA TYR A 263 2.84 31.58 12.98
C TYR A 263 3.08 32.17 11.59
N SER A 264 2.04 32.16 10.75
CA SER A 264 2.05 32.82 9.44
C SER A 264 0.70 33.49 9.16
N ASP A 265 0.65 34.46 8.25
CA ASP A 265 -0.61 35.10 7.87
C ASP A 265 -1.60 34.11 7.21
N SER A 266 -1.05 33.08 6.54
CA SER A 266 -1.78 31.99 5.90
C SER A 266 -2.10 30.81 6.82
N SER A 267 -1.91 30.94 8.14
CA SER A 267 -2.19 29.87 9.08
C SER A 267 -2.83 30.34 10.37
N THR A 268 -3.55 29.43 11.01
CA THR A 268 -4.10 29.58 12.36
C THR A 268 -3.31 28.68 13.29
N PRO A 269 -2.56 29.23 14.27
CA PRO A 269 -1.91 28.40 15.28
C PRO A 269 -2.98 27.81 16.20
N ILE A 270 -2.94 26.50 16.37
CA ILE A 270 -3.70 25.79 17.39
C ILE A 270 -2.73 25.03 18.29
N ASP A 271 -2.97 25.05 19.58
CA ASP A 271 -2.21 24.25 20.54
C ASP A 271 -2.92 22.91 20.67
N VAL A 272 -2.28 21.82 20.29
CA VAL A 272 -2.85 20.48 20.41
C VAL A 272 -2.04 19.68 21.42
N GLY A 273 -2.71 18.87 22.22
CA GLY A 273 -2.05 18.11 23.27
C GLY A 273 -2.75 16.82 23.61
N CYS A 274 -1.97 15.86 24.10
CA CYS A 274 -2.47 14.62 24.70
C CYS A 274 -2.31 14.74 26.21
N VAL A 275 -3.40 14.60 26.95
CA VAL A 275 -3.42 14.59 28.41
C VAL A 275 -3.29 13.16 28.86
N LEU A 276 -2.11 12.80 29.35
CA LEU A 276 -1.79 11.44 29.75
C LEU A 276 -1.04 11.48 31.09
N PRO A 277 -1.79 11.48 32.21
CA PRO A 277 -1.21 11.46 33.54
C PRO A 277 -0.25 10.28 33.71
N ARG A 278 0.80 10.49 34.52
CA ARG A 278 1.74 9.40 34.82
C ARG A 278 1.07 8.40 35.75
N HIS A 279 1.19 7.11 35.41
CA HIS A 279 0.70 6.05 36.28
C HIS A 279 1.49 6.08 37.61
N SER A 280 0.77 6.20 38.72
CA SER A 280 1.33 5.80 40.01
C SER A 280 1.40 4.27 40.05
N ALA A 281 2.48 3.70 40.60
CA ALA A 281 2.74 2.27 40.53
C ALA A 281 1.53 1.43 41.01
N GLY A 282 0.87 0.73 40.08
CA GLY A 282 -0.24 -0.18 40.36
C GLY A 282 -1.65 0.44 40.43
N SER A 283 -1.82 1.75 40.21
CA SER A 283 -3.17 2.37 40.21
C SER A 283 -3.72 2.56 38.80
N GLN A 284 -5.03 2.34 38.63
CA GLN A 284 -5.75 2.76 37.42
C GLN A 284 -5.95 4.27 37.47
N LEU A 285 -5.75 4.95 36.33
CA LEU A 285 -6.02 6.38 36.21
C LEU A 285 -7.53 6.65 36.33
N THR A 286 -7.86 7.67 37.10
CA THR A 286 -9.23 8.11 37.39
C THR A 286 -9.57 9.41 36.65
N PHE A 287 -10.85 9.77 36.64
CA PHE A 287 -11.29 11.07 36.10
C PHE A 287 -10.53 12.25 36.72
N GLU A 288 -10.29 12.22 38.03
CA GLU A 288 -9.61 13.29 38.76
C GLU A 288 -8.13 13.41 38.37
N ASP A 289 -7.46 12.31 38.01
CA ASP A 289 -6.09 12.33 37.51
C ASP A 289 -6.01 13.05 36.15
N TYR A 290 -6.95 12.77 35.24
CA TYR A 290 -7.03 13.48 33.96
C TYR A 290 -7.48 14.93 34.12
N LEU A 291 -8.41 15.21 35.04
CA LEU A 291 -8.90 16.56 35.31
C LEU A 291 -7.78 17.44 35.89
N SER A 292 -7.07 16.95 36.90
CA SER A 292 -5.94 17.67 37.52
C SER A 292 -4.85 17.98 36.51
N GLU A 293 -4.50 17.02 35.67
CA GLU A 293 -3.51 17.21 34.60
C GLU A 293 -4.02 18.18 33.51
N THR A 294 -5.33 18.15 33.21
CA THR A 294 -5.98 19.10 32.30
C THR A 294 -5.91 20.52 32.86
N ILE A 295 -6.14 20.74 34.16
CA ILE A 295 -6.04 22.05 34.81
C ILE A 295 -4.64 22.66 34.60
N LEU A 296 -3.57 21.86 34.68
CA LEU A 296 -2.19 22.30 34.45
C LEU A 296 -1.94 22.80 33.01
N MET A 297 -2.73 22.32 32.05
CA MET A 297 -2.64 22.69 30.64
C MET A 297 -3.57 23.85 30.31
N VAL A 298 -4.77 23.88 30.89
CA VAL A 298 -5.87 24.71 30.42
C VAL A 298 -5.64 26.22 30.58
N GLY A 299 -4.68 26.65 31.40
CA GLY A 299 -4.28 28.05 31.55
C GLY A 299 -3.22 28.57 30.55
N ARG A 300 -2.62 27.70 29.72
CA ARG A 300 -1.49 28.09 28.87
C ARG A 300 -1.91 28.86 27.61
N SER A 301 -3.08 28.54 27.05
CA SER A 301 -3.57 29.15 25.82
C SER A 301 -5.07 28.98 25.64
N LYS A 302 -5.73 30.00 25.08
CA LYS A 302 -7.15 29.93 24.67
C LYS A 302 -7.36 29.21 23.32
N ARG A 303 -6.28 28.75 22.67
CA ARG A 303 -6.31 28.08 21.35
C ARG A 303 -6.06 26.58 21.44
N GLN A 304 -6.37 25.98 22.58
CA GLN A 304 -5.99 24.60 22.87
C GLN A 304 -7.09 23.58 22.50
N ILE A 305 -6.66 22.43 21.98
CA ILE A 305 -7.45 21.22 21.81
C ILE A 305 -6.69 20.11 22.55
N LEU A 306 -7.21 19.72 23.71
CA LEU A 306 -6.63 18.67 24.54
C LEU A 306 -7.39 17.38 24.30
N LEU A 307 -6.69 16.27 24.09
CA LEU A 307 -7.28 14.95 23.89
C LEU A 307 -6.89 14.03 25.04
N TRP A 308 -7.88 13.38 25.64
CA TRP A 308 -7.66 12.27 26.57
C TRP A 308 -7.66 10.96 25.77
N PRO A 309 -6.83 9.98 26.16
CA PRO A 309 -6.70 8.71 25.46
C PRO A 309 -7.99 7.89 25.55
N GLU A 310 -8.06 6.81 24.77
CA GLU A 310 -9.24 5.94 24.71
C GLU A 310 -9.61 5.36 26.08
N SER A 311 -10.91 5.36 26.40
CA SER A 311 -11.45 4.88 27.67
C SER A 311 -10.80 5.55 28.90
N ALA A 312 -10.41 6.83 28.79
CA ALA A 312 -9.86 7.60 29.90
C ALA A 312 -10.85 7.73 31.06
N VAL A 313 -12.15 7.84 30.76
CA VAL A 313 -13.21 8.00 31.75
C VAL A 313 -14.22 6.88 31.64
N ARG A 314 -14.68 6.39 32.79
CA ARG A 314 -15.83 5.49 32.85
C ARG A 314 -17.01 6.23 33.48
N PHE A 315 -18.13 6.28 32.76
CA PHE A 315 -19.41 6.79 33.27
C PHE A 315 -20.25 5.63 33.79
N TYR A 316 -20.82 5.76 34.97
CA TYR A 316 -21.67 4.72 35.57
C TYR A 316 -23.16 4.95 35.29
N SER A 317 -23.57 6.21 35.08
CA SER A 317 -24.92 6.62 34.75
C SER A 317 -24.89 7.91 33.91
N LEU A 318 -26.04 8.32 33.37
CA LEU A 318 -26.19 9.62 32.72
C LEU A 318 -25.95 10.78 33.70
N ASP A 319 -26.35 10.63 34.96
CA ASP A 319 -26.11 11.63 36.00
C ASP A 319 -24.61 11.79 36.30
N ASP A 320 -23.88 10.67 36.41
CA ASP A 320 -22.41 10.68 36.59
C ASP A 320 -21.70 11.30 35.38
N ARG A 321 -22.19 11.05 34.16
CA ARG A 321 -21.71 11.73 32.95
C ARG A 321 -21.93 13.24 33.04
N ASN A 322 -23.15 13.68 33.33
CA ASN A 322 -23.48 15.10 33.40
C ASN A 322 -22.70 15.82 34.51
N GLU A 323 -22.55 15.20 35.69
CA GLU A 323 -21.77 15.75 36.80
C GLU A 323 -20.29 15.94 36.42
N LYS A 324 -19.66 14.92 35.83
CA LYS A 324 -18.26 15.00 35.40
C LYS A 324 -18.06 16.00 34.26
N LEU A 325 -19.00 16.08 33.32
CA LEU A 325 -18.96 17.08 32.25
C LEU A 325 -19.08 18.50 32.78
N GLU A 326 -19.95 18.71 33.77
CA GLU A 326 -20.09 20.01 34.43
C GLU A 326 -18.80 20.40 35.17
N ARG A 327 -18.17 19.46 35.90
CA ARG A 327 -16.86 19.70 36.52
C ARG A 327 -15.78 20.04 35.50
N LEU A 328 -15.74 19.33 34.37
CA LEU A 328 -14.79 19.63 33.30
C LEU A 328 -15.05 21.01 32.69
N HIS A 329 -16.32 21.38 32.51
CA HIS A 329 -16.72 22.68 31.99
C HIS A 329 -16.25 23.81 32.91
N GLN A 330 -16.36 23.65 34.22
CA GLN A 330 -15.93 24.65 35.22
C GLN A 330 -14.42 24.94 35.19
N VAL A 331 -13.59 23.95 34.83
CA VAL A 331 -12.14 24.16 34.74
C VAL A 331 -11.69 24.65 33.37
N GLN A 332 -12.55 24.58 32.36
CA GLN A 332 -12.24 24.88 30.98
C GLN A 332 -12.14 26.40 30.73
N ALA A 333 -10.91 26.93 30.66
CA ALA A 333 -10.63 28.34 30.42
C ALA A 333 -10.73 28.77 28.93
N GLY A 334 -11.78 28.31 28.23
CA GLY A 334 -12.11 28.70 26.85
C GLY A 334 -11.47 27.87 25.73
N GLY A 335 -10.64 26.87 26.06
CA GLY A 335 -10.13 25.88 25.10
C GLY A 335 -11.18 24.84 24.70
N TYR A 336 -10.77 23.74 24.07
CA TYR A 336 -11.58 22.55 23.84
C TYR A 336 -10.93 21.33 24.47
N VAL A 337 -11.71 20.49 25.14
CA VAL A 337 -11.24 19.23 25.73
C VAL A 337 -12.04 18.08 25.12
N ALA A 338 -11.35 17.22 24.40
CA ALA A 338 -11.87 15.98 23.88
C ALA A 338 -11.58 14.85 24.88
N LEU A 339 -12.63 14.29 25.49
CA LEU A 339 -12.48 13.19 26.43
C LEU A 339 -13.07 11.92 25.81
N SER A 340 -12.30 10.83 25.83
CA SER A 340 -12.82 9.51 25.48
C SER A 340 -13.32 8.79 26.72
N TYR A 341 -14.43 8.07 26.55
CA TYR A 341 -15.19 7.51 27.64
C TYR A 341 -15.77 6.15 27.32
N GLU A 342 -16.11 5.40 28.37
CA GLU A 342 -17.00 4.26 28.32
C GLU A 342 -18.26 4.52 29.13
N GLU A 343 -19.45 4.26 28.60
CA GLU A 343 -20.73 4.41 29.31
C GLU A 343 -21.66 3.21 29.08
N PRO A 344 -22.67 2.96 29.93
CA PRO A 344 -23.65 1.90 29.69
C PRO A 344 -24.44 2.17 28.41
N GLU A 345 -24.67 1.13 27.59
CA GLU A 345 -25.46 1.26 26.36
C GLU A 345 -26.96 1.43 26.72
N PRO A 346 -27.58 2.60 26.44
CA PRO A 346 -28.97 2.87 26.85
C PRO A 346 -29.99 1.90 26.25
N HIS A 347 -29.70 1.33 25.07
CA HIS A 347 -30.61 0.42 24.38
C HIS A 347 -30.15 -1.05 24.42
N ALA A 348 -29.33 -1.43 25.40
CA ALA A 348 -28.77 -2.79 25.50
C ALA A 348 -29.82 -3.91 25.65
N GLY A 349 -31.08 -3.55 25.91
CA GLY A 349 -32.20 -4.48 26.02
C GLY A 349 -31.94 -5.53 27.10
N LYS A 350 -31.97 -6.82 26.72
CA LYS A 350 -31.73 -7.95 27.64
C LYS A 350 -30.24 -8.20 27.97
N ARG A 351 -29.30 -7.54 27.28
CA ARG A 351 -27.87 -7.69 27.55
C ARG A 351 -27.44 -6.72 28.65
N SER A 352 -27.72 -7.08 29.90
CA SER A 352 -27.25 -6.28 31.04
C SER A 352 -25.73 -6.16 31.03
N GLY A 353 -25.21 -4.95 31.25
CA GLY A 353 -23.76 -4.70 31.37
C GLY A 353 -23.01 -4.37 30.08
N VAL A 354 -23.67 -4.36 28.91
CA VAL A 354 -23.05 -3.88 27.67
C VAL A 354 -22.78 -2.37 27.78
N ARG A 355 -21.60 -1.97 27.36
CA ARG A 355 -21.15 -0.57 27.37
C ARG A 355 -20.94 -0.10 25.94
N ARG A 356 -20.75 1.20 25.74
CA ARG A 356 -20.25 1.77 24.49
C ARG A 356 -19.04 2.63 24.78
N ASN A 357 -18.14 2.70 23.81
CA ASN A 357 -16.95 3.53 23.85
C ASN A 357 -17.12 4.71 22.90
N GLY A 358 -16.80 5.91 23.35
CA GLY A 358 -16.96 7.13 22.58
C GLY A 358 -15.92 8.17 22.90
N VAL A 359 -16.00 9.28 22.17
CA VAL A 359 -15.24 10.50 22.41
C VAL A 359 -16.17 11.69 22.22
N LEU A 360 -16.20 12.55 23.23
CA LEU A 360 -16.95 13.79 23.18
C LEU A 360 -15.99 14.97 23.25
N VAL A 361 -16.32 16.06 22.56
CA VAL A 361 -15.57 17.31 22.59
C VAL A 361 -16.37 18.33 23.36
N GLN A 362 -15.88 18.72 24.53
CA GLN A 362 -16.45 19.79 25.34
C GLN A 362 -15.82 21.12 24.90
N GLY A 363 -16.66 22.08 24.53
CA GLY A 363 -16.31 23.47 24.23
C GLY A 363 -16.80 24.44 25.31
N PRO A 364 -16.53 25.74 25.13
CA PRO A 364 -17.01 26.79 26.05
C PRO A 364 -18.53 26.95 26.11
N GLU A 365 -19.25 26.47 25.09
CA GLU A 365 -20.72 26.57 24.99
C GLU A 365 -21.43 25.23 25.27
N GLY A 366 -20.67 24.16 25.55
CA GLY A 366 -21.20 22.81 25.73
C GLY A 366 -20.49 21.76 24.87
N VAL A 367 -21.08 20.57 24.77
CA VAL A 367 -20.59 19.48 23.92
C VAL A 367 -20.82 19.83 22.45
N VAL A 368 -19.76 19.80 21.64
CA VAL A 368 -19.82 20.16 20.20
C VAL A 368 -19.68 18.96 19.26
N LEU A 369 -19.18 17.82 19.75
CA LEU A 369 -19.05 16.57 19.01
C LEU A 369 -19.23 15.41 20.00
N ASP A 370 -19.97 14.38 19.60
CA ASP A 370 -20.08 13.10 20.30
C ASP A 370 -19.96 11.99 19.24
N TYR A 371 -18.87 11.22 19.29
CA TYR A 371 -18.59 10.14 18.35
C TYR A 371 -18.48 8.81 19.09
N GLN A 372 -19.11 7.78 18.55
CA GLN A 372 -19.08 6.42 19.10
C GLN A 372 -18.22 5.50 18.24
N LYS A 373 -17.41 4.66 18.88
CA LYS A 373 -16.49 3.73 18.21
C LYS A 373 -17.26 2.73 17.36
N ARG A 374 -16.92 2.63 16.07
CA ARG A 374 -17.63 1.75 15.12
C ARG A 374 -16.96 0.37 15.02
N ASN A 375 -15.64 0.34 14.89
CA ASN A 375 -14.89 -0.89 14.68
C ASN A 375 -14.33 -1.38 16.00
N LEU A 376 -15.00 -2.38 16.58
CA LEU A 376 -14.58 -3.01 17.82
C LEU A 376 -13.48 -4.04 17.57
N VAL A 377 -12.51 -4.11 18.47
CA VAL A 377 -11.47 -5.15 18.45
C VAL A 377 -12.13 -6.53 18.61
N PRO A 378 -11.96 -7.45 17.66
CA PRO A 378 -12.54 -8.79 17.74
C PRO A 378 -12.14 -9.52 19.01
N PHE A 379 -13.09 -10.22 19.62
CA PHE A 379 -12.93 -11.04 20.84
C PHE A 379 -12.59 -10.29 22.14
N VAL A 380 -12.04 -9.08 22.06
CA VAL A 380 -11.71 -8.24 23.23
C VAL A 380 -12.85 -7.28 23.53
N GLU A 381 -13.28 -6.53 22.52
CA GLU A 381 -14.30 -5.48 22.66
C GLU A 381 -15.68 -5.95 22.19
N SER A 382 -15.74 -6.91 21.27
CA SER A 382 -16.99 -7.37 20.65
C SER A 382 -17.99 -8.04 21.61
N PHE A 383 -17.56 -8.43 22.81
CA PHE A 383 -18.42 -8.99 23.85
C PHE A 383 -18.90 -7.95 24.88
N PRO A 384 -18.02 -7.12 25.46
CA PRO A 384 -18.44 -6.12 26.45
C PRO A 384 -18.95 -4.80 25.84
N LEU A 385 -18.61 -4.49 24.59
CA LEU A 385 -18.91 -3.20 23.95
C LEU A 385 -19.93 -3.33 22.81
N ALA A 386 -20.78 -2.30 22.68
CA ALA A 386 -21.63 -2.06 21.54
C ALA A 386 -20.89 -1.17 20.52
N SER A 387 -21.06 -1.50 19.24
CA SER A 387 -20.53 -0.74 18.11
C SER A 387 -21.46 0.43 17.81
N GLY A 388 -20.90 1.60 17.56
CA GLY A 388 -21.61 2.76 17.03
C GLY A 388 -22.02 2.55 15.57
N SER A 389 -23.19 3.06 15.20
CA SER A 389 -23.72 2.95 13.83
C SER A 389 -23.58 4.23 13.00
N GLU A 390 -23.30 5.37 13.64
CA GLU A 390 -23.28 6.67 12.99
C GLU A 390 -21.92 6.98 12.37
N ASP A 391 -21.94 7.51 11.15
CA ASP A 391 -20.72 7.98 10.50
C ASP A 391 -20.15 9.22 11.23
N PRO A 392 -18.82 9.38 11.26
CA PRO A 392 -18.19 10.50 11.95
C PRO A 392 -18.63 11.84 11.36
N GLU A 393 -19.12 12.73 12.22
CA GLU A 393 -19.53 14.09 11.83
C GLU A 393 -18.30 15.02 11.72
N VAL A 394 -18.37 16.00 10.81
CA VAL A 394 -17.40 17.10 10.73
C VAL A 394 -17.99 18.37 11.32
N VAL A 395 -17.65 18.65 12.57
CA VAL A 395 -18.12 19.82 13.31
C VAL A 395 -17.19 21.01 13.10
N THR A 396 -17.68 22.22 13.35
CA THR A 396 -16.89 23.45 13.21
C THR A 396 -16.82 24.16 14.56
N ILE A 397 -15.60 24.40 15.02
CA ILE A 397 -15.32 25.13 16.25
C ILE A 397 -14.70 26.50 15.95
N GLN A 398 -14.80 27.43 16.89
CA GLN A 398 -14.30 28.79 16.74
C GLN A 398 -13.04 28.98 17.59
N MET A 399 -11.94 29.34 16.94
CA MET A 399 -10.64 29.57 17.60
C MET A 399 -10.21 31.03 17.46
N PRO A 400 -9.65 31.66 18.49
CA PRO A 400 -9.22 33.04 18.40
C PRO A 400 -8.03 33.20 17.44
N ALA A 401 -8.09 34.21 16.58
CA ALA A 401 -7.01 34.58 15.66
C ALA A 401 -5.77 35.10 16.42
N LEU A 402 -4.61 35.14 15.75
CA LEU A 402 -3.39 35.79 16.25
C LEU A 402 -3.63 37.29 16.49
N PRO A 403 -3.10 37.88 17.58
CA PRO A 403 -3.33 39.30 17.87
C PRO A 403 -2.64 40.23 16.87
N ASN A 404 -1.50 39.80 16.30
CA ASN A 404 -0.63 40.61 15.45
C ASN A 404 -0.57 40.14 13.98
N GLY A 405 -1.28 39.06 13.63
CA GLY A 405 -1.20 38.46 12.30
C GLY A 405 -2.23 39.06 11.35
N GLY A 406 -1.88 40.19 10.71
CA GLY A 406 -2.35 40.70 9.40
C GLY A 406 -3.83 40.67 9.03
N GLY A 407 -4.73 40.25 9.92
CA GLY A 407 -6.13 40.03 9.65
C GLY A 407 -6.86 41.35 9.49
N ARG A 408 -7.76 41.42 8.50
CA ARG A 408 -8.74 42.52 8.41
C ARG A 408 -9.37 42.73 9.80
N PRO A 409 -9.58 43.98 10.25
CA PRO A 409 -9.94 44.34 11.64
C PRO A 409 -11.30 43.84 12.19
N GLY A 410 -11.87 42.73 11.67
CA GLY A 410 -13.16 42.16 12.10
C GLY A 410 -13.18 40.67 12.45
N ASN A 411 -12.27 39.82 11.94
CA ASN A 411 -12.33 38.37 12.20
C ASN A 411 -11.40 37.94 13.36
N ARG A 412 -11.84 38.22 14.59
CA ARG A 412 -11.14 37.77 15.81
C ARG A 412 -11.25 36.25 16.03
N LEU A 413 -12.19 35.58 15.37
CA LEU A 413 -12.41 34.14 15.44
C LEU A 413 -12.22 33.50 14.06
N ARG A 414 -11.64 32.30 14.04
CA ARG A 414 -11.39 31.49 12.85
C ARG A 414 -12.02 30.12 13.04
N ASN A 415 -12.69 29.66 12.00
CA ASN A 415 -13.37 28.37 12.00
C ASN A 415 -12.36 27.24 11.77
N ILE A 416 -12.34 26.27 12.66
CA ILE A 416 -11.54 25.04 12.53
C ILE A 416 -12.51 23.86 12.51
N THR A 417 -12.39 23.00 11.50
CA THR A 417 -13.24 21.81 11.39
C THR A 417 -12.58 20.62 12.09
N LEU A 418 -13.37 19.91 12.90
CA LEU A 418 -12.93 18.74 13.65
C LEU A 418 -13.78 17.53 13.30
N THR A 419 -13.19 16.36 13.45
CA THR A 419 -13.91 15.07 13.48
C THR A 419 -13.16 14.13 14.42
N ALA A 420 -13.70 12.95 14.68
CA ALA A 420 -13.08 11.97 15.56
C ALA A 420 -13.17 10.55 15.00
N SER A 421 -12.23 9.71 15.41
CA SER A 421 -12.19 8.28 15.09
C SER A 421 -11.34 7.58 16.15
N ILE A 422 -11.71 6.38 16.59
CA ILE A 422 -11.12 5.78 17.80
C ILE A 422 -10.33 4.54 17.42
N CYS A 423 -9.03 4.54 17.74
CA CYS A 423 -8.16 3.35 17.69
C CYS A 423 -8.32 2.53 16.40
N LEU A 424 -8.82 1.29 16.49
CA LEU A 424 -8.98 0.35 15.38
C LEU A 424 -9.80 0.90 14.20
N ASP A 425 -10.63 1.93 14.42
CA ASP A 425 -11.33 2.60 13.32
C ASP A 425 -10.37 3.04 12.20
N PHE A 426 -9.15 3.48 12.52
CA PHE A 426 -8.15 3.90 11.52
C PHE A 426 -7.62 2.76 10.65
N ALA A 427 -7.77 1.51 11.07
CA ALA A 427 -7.43 0.36 10.23
C ALA A 427 -8.51 0.09 9.17
N SER A 428 -9.72 0.64 9.32
CA SER A 428 -10.80 0.47 8.35
C SER A 428 -10.59 1.35 7.11
N PRO A 429 -10.78 0.82 5.89
CA PRO A 429 -10.75 1.64 4.66
C PRO A 429 -11.80 2.76 4.65
N ARG A 430 -12.87 2.61 5.43
CA ARG A 430 -14.01 3.55 5.48
C ARG A 430 -13.98 4.48 6.67
N ALA A 431 -12.88 4.51 7.43
CA ALA A 431 -12.75 5.32 8.63
C ALA A 431 -13.18 6.78 8.40
N LEU A 432 -12.64 7.39 7.33
CA LEU A 432 -12.78 8.84 7.07
C LEU A 432 -13.16 9.18 5.62
N SER A 433 -13.34 8.19 4.74
CA SER A 433 -13.67 8.44 3.33
C SER A 433 -15.12 8.92 3.13
N GLY A 434 -16.01 8.63 4.08
CA GLY A 434 -17.42 9.06 4.06
C GLY A 434 -17.69 10.51 4.50
N LEU A 435 -16.68 11.22 5.03
CA LEU A 435 -16.87 12.57 5.58
C LEU A 435 -17.40 13.55 4.53
N SER A 436 -18.33 14.44 4.90
CA SER A 436 -18.94 15.41 3.98
C SER A 436 -17.95 16.43 3.40
N LYS A 437 -16.97 16.83 4.21
CA LYS A 437 -15.90 17.78 3.87
C LYS A 437 -14.59 17.38 4.56
N ARG A 438 -13.47 17.95 4.13
CA ARG A 438 -12.17 17.75 4.78
C ARG A 438 -12.12 18.43 6.16
N PRO A 439 -11.87 17.69 7.26
CA PRO A 439 -11.59 18.28 8.56
C PRO A 439 -10.19 18.91 8.59
N ALA A 440 -9.96 19.90 9.44
CA ALA A 440 -8.60 20.39 9.70
C ALA A 440 -7.83 19.39 10.58
N LEU A 441 -8.51 18.86 11.60
CA LEU A 441 -7.94 17.97 12.59
C LEU A 441 -8.89 16.80 12.90
N VAL A 442 -8.34 15.59 12.90
CA VAL A 442 -9.00 14.36 13.34
C VAL A 442 -8.52 14.04 14.75
N LEU A 443 -9.44 13.85 15.69
CA LEU A 443 -9.12 13.42 17.05
C LEU A 443 -9.05 11.90 17.07
N ALA A 444 -7.90 11.37 17.50
CA ALA A 444 -7.57 9.96 17.41
C ALA A 444 -7.16 9.38 18.78
N PRO A 445 -8.09 9.27 19.74
CA PRO A 445 -7.80 8.60 21.00
C PRO A 445 -7.56 7.11 20.75
N ALA A 446 -6.58 6.56 21.44
CA ALA A 446 -6.25 5.14 21.39
C ALA A 446 -5.81 4.64 22.77
N ARG A 447 -5.89 3.33 22.97
CA ARG A 447 -5.29 2.64 24.10
C ARG A 447 -4.82 1.27 23.66
N THR A 448 -3.57 1.17 23.24
CA THR A 448 -2.99 -0.09 22.77
C THR A 448 -2.34 -0.88 23.90
N TRP A 449 -2.22 -2.20 23.72
CA TRP A 449 -1.62 -3.10 24.72
C TRP A 449 -0.13 -3.34 24.51
N HIS A 450 0.45 -2.88 23.39
CA HIS A 450 1.85 -3.12 23.05
C HIS A 450 2.44 -1.97 22.20
N PRO A 451 3.71 -1.57 22.39
CA PRO A 451 4.34 -0.52 21.61
C PRO A 451 4.33 -0.75 20.09
N ASP A 452 4.50 -2.00 19.63
CA ASP A 452 4.45 -2.30 18.19
C ASP A 452 3.04 -2.17 17.60
N VAL A 453 2.00 -2.45 18.40
CA VAL A 453 0.60 -2.20 18.01
C VAL A 453 0.35 -0.70 17.97
N SER A 454 0.85 0.03 18.96
CA SER A 454 0.81 1.49 18.97
C SER A 454 1.45 2.09 17.71
N ARG A 455 2.63 1.61 17.34
CA ARG A 455 3.32 2.04 16.12
C ARG A 455 2.53 1.68 14.86
N ALA A 456 1.96 0.47 14.80
CA ALA A 456 1.10 0.07 13.69
C ALA A 456 -0.11 1.01 13.54
N MET A 457 -0.79 1.29 14.66
CA MET A 457 -1.93 2.20 14.69
C MET A 457 -1.55 3.64 14.35
N TRP A 458 -0.40 4.12 14.83
CA TRP A 458 0.14 5.43 14.45
C TRP A 458 0.31 5.55 12.93
N GLU A 459 0.91 4.55 12.28
CA GLU A 459 1.07 4.57 10.82
C GLU A 459 -0.27 4.44 10.07
N GLN A 460 -1.25 3.70 10.59
CA GLN A 460 -2.60 3.67 10.02
C GLN A 460 -3.30 5.03 10.17
N THR A 461 -3.20 5.68 11.33
CA THR A 461 -3.73 7.03 11.56
C THR A 461 -3.06 8.04 10.62
N ARG A 462 -1.73 8.00 10.48
CA ARG A 462 -0.99 8.83 9.51
C ARG A 462 -1.47 8.58 8.09
N ALA A 463 -1.63 7.31 7.69
CA ALA A 463 -2.12 6.93 6.38
C ALA A 463 -3.49 7.52 6.08
N ARG A 464 -4.47 7.29 6.97
CA ARG A 464 -5.84 7.80 6.80
C ARG A 464 -5.90 9.34 6.81
N ALA A 465 -5.12 9.99 7.66
CA ALA A 465 -5.03 11.45 7.69
C ALA A 465 -4.50 12.01 6.36
N ALA A 466 -3.43 11.42 5.81
CA ALA A 466 -2.86 11.82 4.53
C ALA A 466 -3.83 11.61 3.35
N GLU A 467 -4.59 10.51 3.37
CA GLU A 467 -5.59 10.20 2.35
C GLU A 467 -6.69 11.26 2.24
N ILE A 468 -7.16 11.80 3.36
CA ILE A 468 -8.15 12.89 3.39
C ILE A 468 -7.51 14.29 3.42
N GLY A 469 -6.18 14.38 3.37
CA GLY A 469 -5.43 15.63 3.42
C GLY A 469 -5.51 16.37 4.76
N SER A 470 -5.81 15.68 5.86
CA SER A 470 -6.01 16.29 7.19
C SER A 470 -4.80 16.04 8.11
N ALA A 471 -4.79 16.69 9.27
CA ALA A 471 -3.94 16.28 10.40
C ALA A 471 -4.74 15.40 11.36
N ALA A 472 -4.07 14.56 12.14
CA ALA A 472 -4.66 13.75 13.19
C ALA A 472 -3.88 13.91 14.50
N LEU A 473 -4.59 14.20 15.60
CA LEU A 473 -4.03 14.21 16.95
C LEU A 473 -4.22 12.81 17.55
N PHE A 474 -3.14 12.03 17.58
CA PHE A 474 -3.14 10.66 18.11
C PHE A 474 -2.64 10.66 19.55
N CYS A 475 -3.44 10.10 20.46
CA CYS A 475 -3.17 10.07 21.90
C CYS A 475 -3.39 8.65 22.40
N ASP A 476 -2.30 7.90 22.56
CA ASP A 476 -2.33 6.51 23.00
C ASP A 476 -2.04 6.39 24.50
N GLY A 477 -3.06 5.96 25.26
CA GLY A 477 -2.94 5.72 26.70
C GLY A 477 -2.35 4.36 27.07
N GLY A 478 -1.93 3.58 26.07
CA GLY A 478 -1.27 2.29 26.22
C GLY A 478 0.12 2.36 26.86
N GLN A 479 0.59 1.25 27.41
CA GLN A 479 1.94 1.16 27.96
C GLN A 479 2.97 1.29 26.83
N GLY A 480 3.77 2.36 26.85
CA GLY A 480 4.72 2.65 25.77
C GLY A 480 4.03 3.14 24.49
N GLY A 481 2.81 3.65 24.59
CA GLY A 481 2.03 4.18 23.47
C GLY A 481 2.70 5.39 22.81
N PHE A 482 2.52 5.51 21.50
CA PHE A 482 2.97 6.64 20.68
C PHE A 482 1.90 7.71 20.72
N SER A 483 2.29 8.96 20.94
CA SER A 483 1.38 10.11 20.90
C SER A 483 2.00 11.25 20.11
N GLY A 484 1.20 11.97 19.34
CA GLY A 484 1.69 13.04 18.48
C GLY A 484 0.64 13.57 17.51
N VAL A 485 1.12 14.36 16.55
CA VAL A 485 0.30 14.84 15.43
C VAL A 485 0.82 14.21 14.14
N ALA A 486 -0.05 13.51 13.43
CA ALA A 486 0.27 12.85 12.18
C ALA A 486 -0.43 13.55 10.99
N GLY A 487 0.18 13.53 9.82
CA GLY A 487 -0.37 14.13 8.60
C GLY A 487 -0.03 15.62 8.47
N ALA A 488 -0.48 16.23 7.36
CA ALA A 488 -0.15 17.63 7.01
C ALA A 488 1.36 17.96 7.09
N GLY A 489 2.24 17.02 6.73
CA GLY A 489 3.70 17.17 6.79
C GLY A 489 4.33 16.89 8.16
N LEU A 490 3.54 16.48 9.15
CA LEU A 490 4.01 16.02 10.45
C LEU A 490 4.03 14.48 10.47
N HIS A 491 5.19 13.92 10.79
CA HIS A 491 5.45 12.48 10.67
C HIS A 491 5.99 11.84 11.95
N GLU A 492 6.61 12.64 12.82
CA GLU A 492 7.27 12.14 14.01
C GLU A 492 6.34 12.13 15.22
N PRO A 493 6.38 11.07 16.04
CA PRO A 493 5.67 11.06 17.32
C PRO A 493 6.27 12.14 18.23
N THR A 494 5.42 12.88 18.93
CA THR A 494 5.86 13.87 19.91
C THR A 494 6.31 13.20 21.21
N GLN A 495 5.74 12.04 21.53
CA GLN A 495 5.97 11.30 22.76
C GLN A 495 5.86 9.79 22.54
N ILE A 496 6.66 9.04 23.30
CA ILE A 496 6.53 7.59 23.48
C ILE A 496 6.40 7.32 24.99
N GLY A 497 5.34 6.62 25.39
CA GLY A 497 5.04 6.31 26.78
C GLY A 497 4.25 7.41 27.51
N PRO A 498 4.17 7.35 28.85
CA PRO A 498 3.28 8.21 29.65
C PRO A 498 3.78 9.65 29.77
N GLY A 499 2.85 10.58 30.01
CA GLY A 499 3.10 12.01 30.26
C GLY A 499 2.27 12.93 29.38
N THR A 500 1.95 14.12 29.86
CA THR A 500 1.20 15.11 29.07
C THR A 500 2.13 15.97 28.24
N TRP A 501 1.71 16.31 27.03
CA TRP A 501 2.42 17.26 26.17
C TRP A 501 1.46 18.19 25.45
N LEU A 502 2.03 19.32 24.99
CA LEU A 502 1.35 20.33 24.20
C LEU A 502 2.29 20.77 23.07
N ARG A 503 1.76 20.90 21.86
CA ARG A 503 2.48 21.35 20.66
C ARG A 503 1.62 22.30 19.86
N THR A 504 2.17 23.45 19.48
CA THR A 504 1.50 24.35 18.53
C THR A 504 1.67 23.85 17.11
N VAL A 505 0.58 23.71 16.37
CA VAL A 505 0.57 23.34 14.95
C VAL A 505 -0.15 24.41 14.12
N GLY A 506 0.28 24.57 12.87
CA GLY A 506 -0.38 25.48 11.92
C GLY A 506 -1.49 24.78 11.16
N VAL A 507 -2.69 25.37 11.17
CA VAL A 507 -3.78 24.97 10.26
C VAL A 507 -3.86 26.00 9.13
N PRO A 508 -3.87 25.59 7.85
CA PRO A 508 -4.05 26.53 6.73
C PRO A 508 -5.25 27.45 6.91
N TRP A 509 -5.08 28.73 6.59
CA TRP A 509 -6.13 29.74 6.62
C TRP A 509 -6.15 30.56 5.32
N PRO A 510 -7.31 30.66 4.64
CA PRO A 510 -8.55 29.92 4.90
C PRO A 510 -8.35 28.40 4.71
N LEU A 511 -9.07 27.60 5.49
CA LEU A 511 -9.02 26.14 5.35
C LEU A 511 -9.70 25.73 4.05
N ASP A 512 -8.97 25.01 3.18
CA ASP A 512 -9.58 24.35 2.04
C ASP A 512 -10.32 23.07 2.49
N GLY A 513 -11.64 23.18 2.59
CA GLY A 513 -12.53 22.07 2.97
C GLY A 513 -12.77 21.04 1.85
N ARG A 514 -12.16 21.20 0.67
CA ARG A 514 -12.28 20.24 -0.43
C ARG A 514 -11.67 18.90 -0.03
N LYS A 515 -12.36 17.82 -0.43
CA LYS A 515 -11.84 16.47 -0.32
C LYS A 515 -10.66 16.30 -1.28
N THR A 516 -9.72 15.45 -0.90
CA THR A 516 -8.68 14.96 -1.82
C THR A 516 -9.33 14.15 -2.95
N ALA A 517 -8.57 13.86 -4.02
CA ALA A 517 -9.12 13.09 -5.13
C ALA A 517 -9.61 11.71 -4.66
N TYR A 518 -8.83 10.99 -3.84
CA TYR A 518 -9.24 9.70 -3.30
C TYR A 518 -10.50 9.81 -2.44
N ALA A 519 -10.55 10.76 -1.50
CA ALA A 519 -11.71 10.93 -0.63
C ALA A 519 -12.97 11.41 -1.38
N ALA A 520 -12.81 12.03 -2.55
CA ALA A 520 -13.93 12.46 -3.39
C ALA A 520 -14.53 11.31 -4.21
N VAL A 521 -13.69 10.45 -4.81
CA VAL A 521 -14.13 9.41 -5.75
C VAL A 521 -14.33 8.04 -5.12
N GLY A 522 -13.67 7.78 -3.99
CA GLY A 522 -13.76 6.53 -3.24
C GLY A 522 -13.14 5.31 -3.92
N ASP A 523 -13.35 4.14 -3.32
CA ASP A 523 -12.73 2.88 -3.72
C ASP A 523 -13.14 2.40 -5.13
N TRP A 524 -14.39 2.67 -5.55
CA TRP A 524 -14.89 2.20 -6.85
C TRP A 524 -14.16 2.84 -8.04
N ALA A 525 -13.92 4.15 -8.00
CA ALA A 525 -13.18 4.80 -9.06
C ALA A 525 -11.72 4.32 -9.11
N MET A 526 -11.10 4.08 -7.94
CA MET A 526 -9.74 3.54 -7.87
C MET A 526 -9.63 2.12 -8.42
N PHE A 527 -10.64 1.29 -8.18
CA PHE A 527 -10.77 0.00 -8.85
C PHE A 527 -10.72 0.17 -10.37
N PHE A 528 -11.55 1.04 -10.95
CA PHE A 528 -11.54 1.26 -12.39
C PHE A 528 -10.20 1.80 -12.91
N ILE A 529 -9.55 2.70 -12.18
CA ILE A 529 -8.24 3.25 -12.56
C ILE A 529 -7.17 2.16 -12.61
N VAL A 530 -7.08 1.33 -11.58
CA VAL A 530 -6.09 0.24 -11.52
C VAL A 530 -6.27 -0.77 -12.67
N TRP A 531 -7.52 -1.13 -12.99
CA TRP A 531 -7.82 -2.02 -14.11
C TRP A 531 -7.70 -1.32 -15.48
N MET A 532 -7.92 -0.01 -15.55
CA MET A 532 -7.69 0.80 -16.75
C MET A 532 -6.21 0.86 -17.11
N ILE A 533 -5.29 0.92 -16.13
CA ILE A 533 -3.84 0.86 -16.42
C ILE A 533 -3.50 -0.41 -17.19
N MET A 534 -4.06 -1.56 -16.81
CA MET A 534 -3.91 -2.81 -17.54
C MET A 534 -4.55 -2.74 -18.93
N GLY A 535 -5.77 -2.19 -19.04
CA GLY A 535 -6.51 -2.09 -20.30
C GLY A 535 -5.93 -1.13 -21.33
N VAL A 536 -5.40 0.02 -20.92
CA VAL A 536 -4.87 1.07 -21.82
C VAL A 536 -3.63 0.60 -22.56
N GLY A 537 -2.67 -0.03 -21.87
CA GLY A 537 -1.50 -0.54 -22.56
C GLY A 537 -1.85 -1.72 -23.48
N ALA A 538 -2.79 -2.58 -23.08
CA ALA A 538 -3.32 -3.65 -23.93
C ALA A 538 -3.97 -3.11 -25.22
N PHE A 539 -4.74 -2.03 -25.12
CA PHE A 539 -5.33 -1.37 -26.28
C PHE A 539 -4.27 -0.72 -27.17
N SER A 540 -3.26 -0.07 -26.60
CA SER A 540 -2.17 0.54 -27.37
C SER A 540 -1.37 -0.47 -28.19
N GLU A 541 -1.05 -1.64 -27.62
CA GLU A 541 -0.40 -2.74 -28.32
C GLU A 541 -1.29 -3.29 -29.44
N SER A 542 -2.58 -3.48 -29.16
CA SER A 542 -3.55 -3.94 -30.15
C SER A 542 -3.65 -2.97 -31.32
N ALA A 543 -3.69 -1.65 -31.05
CA ALA A 543 -3.74 -0.60 -32.06
C ALA A 543 -2.46 -0.57 -32.91
N VAL A 544 -1.28 -0.74 -32.32
CA VAL A 544 0.00 -0.85 -33.04
C VAL A 544 0.01 -2.09 -33.94
N ILE A 545 -0.42 -3.24 -33.44
CA ILE A 545 -0.50 -4.49 -34.23
C ILE A 545 -1.49 -4.33 -35.39
N LEU A 546 -2.66 -3.74 -35.14
CA LEU A 546 -3.67 -3.45 -36.17
C LEU A 546 -3.16 -2.45 -37.21
N GLY A 547 -2.46 -1.40 -36.78
CA GLY A 547 -1.82 -0.41 -37.65
C GLY A 547 -0.74 -1.04 -38.53
N LEU A 548 0.16 -1.83 -37.94
CA LEU A 548 1.19 -2.57 -38.67
C LEU A 548 0.57 -3.56 -39.66
N ARG A 549 -0.52 -4.26 -39.31
CA ARG A 549 -1.25 -5.13 -40.25
C ARG A 549 -1.91 -4.38 -41.41
N ARG A 550 -2.38 -3.15 -41.19
CA ARG A 550 -2.94 -2.31 -42.27
C ARG A 550 -1.86 -1.74 -43.19
N VAL A 551 -0.66 -1.49 -42.68
CA VAL A 551 0.48 -0.96 -43.46
C VAL A 551 1.31 -2.09 -44.11
N ALA A 552 1.32 -3.30 -43.54
CA ALA A 552 1.99 -4.47 -44.08
C ALA A 552 1.63 -4.81 -45.56
N PRO A 553 0.38 -4.73 -46.04
CA PRO A 553 0.09 -4.94 -47.47
C PRO A 553 0.69 -3.85 -48.39
N LEU A 554 0.89 -2.63 -47.89
CA LEU A 554 1.58 -1.56 -48.64
C LEU A 554 3.09 -1.79 -48.70
N GLY A 555 3.71 -2.24 -47.60
CA GLY A 555 5.12 -2.62 -47.56
C GLY A 555 5.45 -3.89 -48.35
N GLY A 556 4.55 -4.88 -48.33
CA GLY A 556 4.66 -6.11 -49.12
C GLY A 556 4.59 -5.85 -50.63
N SER A 557 3.81 -4.86 -51.07
CA SER A 557 3.78 -4.40 -52.45
C SER A 557 5.12 -3.79 -52.89
N LEU A 558 5.73 -2.94 -52.06
CA LEU A 558 7.04 -2.33 -52.36
C LEU A 558 8.18 -3.36 -52.38
N VAL A 559 8.20 -4.31 -51.45
CA VAL A 559 9.21 -5.39 -51.43
C VAL A 559 9.01 -6.37 -52.60
N ALA A 560 7.76 -6.66 -52.99
CA ALA A 560 7.46 -7.46 -54.18
C ALA A 560 7.85 -6.75 -55.48
N VAL A 561 7.65 -5.43 -55.55
CA VAL A 561 8.10 -4.58 -56.68
C VAL A 561 9.63 -4.53 -56.73
N ALA A 562 10.32 -4.35 -55.61
CA ALA A 562 11.78 -4.37 -55.54
C ALA A 562 12.37 -5.73 -55.94
N ARG A 563 11.76 -6.84 -55.52
CA ARG A 563 12.15 -8.20 -55.96
C ARG A 563 11.90 -8.42 -57.46
N ARG A 564 10.79 -7.92 -58.01
CA ARG A 564 10.54 -7.99 -59.46
C ARG A 564 11.52 -7.13 -60.26
N ALA A 565 11.87 -5.94 -59.76
CA ALA A 565 12.88 -5.07 -60.38
C ALA A 565 14.28 -5.70 -60.34
N SER A 566 14.67 -6.30 -59.21
CA SER A 566 15.92 -7.06 -59.05
C SER A 566 15.96 -8.27 -59.98
N ALA A 567 14.87 -9.03 -60.11
CA ALA A 567 14.79 -10.17 -61.03
C ALA A 567 14.88 -9.74 -62.51
N LEU A 568 14.32 -8.59 -62.87
CA LEU A 568 14.45 -8.00 -64.21
C LEU A 568 15.89 -7.52 -64.49
N LEU A 569 16.57 -6.94 -63.50
CA LEU A 569 17.97 -6.52 -63.60
C LEU A 569 18.94 -7.71 -63.70
N CYS A 570 18.65 -8.83 -63.03
CA CYS A 570 19.43 -10.06 -63.22
C CYS A 570 19.20 -10.69 -64.60
N ARG A 571 17.97 -10.65 -65.14
CA ARG A 571 17.68 -11.18 -66.49
C ARG A 571 18.33 -10.39 -67.61
N THR A 572 18.51 -9.09 -67.43
CA THR A 572 19.22 -8.24 -68.40
C THR A 572 20.72 -8.48 -68.38
N ARG A 573 21.31 -8.76 -67.21
CA ARG A 573 22.73 -9.15 -67.11
C ARG A 573 23.07 -10.51 -67.75
N THR A 574 22.14 -11.47 -67.73
CA THR A 574 22.36 -12.76 -68.41
C THR A 574 22.25 -12.65 -69.93
N ALA A 575 21.40 -11.75 -70.45
CA ALA A 575 21.30 -11.51 -71.89
C ALA A 575 22.55 -10.81 -72.47
N ASP A 576 23.21 -9.95 -71.70
CA ASP A 576 24.49 -9.33 -72.10
C ASP A 576 25.69 -10.30 -72.02
N ALA A 577 25.59 -11.39 -71.24
CA ALA A 577 26.63 -12.40 -71.12
C ALA A 577 26.64 -13.38 -72.31
N GLU A 578 25.45 -13.84 -72.76
CA GLU A 578 25.33 -14.69 -73.96
C GLU A 578 25.74 -13.98 -75.25
N GLY A 579 25.67 -12.64 -75.31
CA GLY A 579 26.17 -11.86 -76.44
C GLY A 579 27.70 -11.77 -76.55
N ARG A 580 28.45 -12.11 -75.48
CA ARG A 580 29.92 -12.06 -75.48
C ARG A 580 30.60 -13.40 -75.75
N GLU A 581 29.94 -14.53 -75.48
CA GLU A 581 30.51 -15.86 -75.80
C GLU A 581 30.46 -16.19 -77.30
N ALA A 582 29.58 -15.57 -78.09
CA ALA A 582 29.52 -15.78 -79.54
C ALA A 582 30.68 -15.12 -80.34
N ALA A 583 31.58 -14.37 -79.69
CA ALA A 583 32.67 -13.66 -80.34
C ALA A 583 34.07 -14.25 -80.08
N GLN A 584 34.17 -15.36 -79.34
CA GLN A 584 35.46 -15.87 -78.83
C GLN A 584 35.81 -17.31 -79.24
N ASP A 585 35.09 -17.90 -80.21
CA ASP A 585 35.34 -19.25 -80.74
C ASP A 585 36.01 -19.21 -82.14
N GLY A 586 37.19 -18.60 -82.19
CA GLY A 586 38.03 -18.57 -83.39
C GLY A 586 39.50 -18.71 -83.03
N GLU A 587 40.09 -19.82 -83.46
CA GLU A 587 41.53 -20.14 -83.49
C GLU A 587 42.19 -20.63 -82.18
N HIS A 588 42.25 -21.95 -82.02
CA HIS A 588 43.47 -22.59 -81.52
C HIS A 588 43.74 -23.92 -82.24
N GLU A 589 44.74 -23.88 -83.11
CA GLU A 589 45.42 -25.01 -83.75
C GLU A 589 46.53 -25.54 -82.81
N PRO A 590 46.73 -26.87 -82.65
CA PRO A 590 47.70 -27.41 -81.71
C PRO A 590 49.05 -27.78 -82.37
N LEU A 591 50.16 -27.46 -81.70
CA LEU A 591 51.48 -28.02 -82.01
C LEU A 591 52.16 -28.60 -80.75
N LEU A 592 52.23 -29.93 -80.75
CA LEU A 592 53.33 -30.83 -80.33
C LEU A 592 54.19 -30.46 -79.11
N HIS A 593 54.12 -31.30 -78.07
CA HIS A 593 55.14 -32.34 -77.83
C HIS A 593 54.68 -33.43 -76.87
#